data_AF-A0A9X2AKY2-F1
#
_entry.id   AF-A0A9X2AKY2-F1
#
_cell.length_a   1.000
_cell.length_b   1.000
_cell.length_c   1.000
_cell.angle_alpha   90.00
_cell.angle_beta   90.00
_cell.angle_gamma   90.00
#
_symmetry.space_group_name_H-M   'P 1'
#
loop_
_entity.id
_entity.type
_entity.pdbx_description
1 polymer ?
#
loop_
_entity_poly.entity_id
_entity_poly.type
_entity_poly.pdbx_seq_one_letter_code
_entity_poly.pdbx_strand_id
1 'polypeptide(L)'
;MARTARLITALALAVLLAHGLALEWLARQWQEPSVLRPLATPMFTRQIVPQAPPPAPAPISVPKPRKVQAQRSSNAINSVASSSLPADTTPTAPPPEPAAAPTDTAPPATSTIASATATVAATPDSSTTAASATATTTAWLDSWPADTRLSYQLGGQFRGELHGNAQVQWQREADSYQARVAIDIGWMVNMVMTSQGKVSPQGLQPRAYEEQVNGRRRSALLDERSVALGSGERVPRPDGVQDTASQFVELSHQFASGRAALEVGRTVSFWMARPGGVDLWTYDITEQVTLMTPRLGPVQAFHLKPRPLANPRGNITAEMWFAPSLQYLPVRIRIGLGNDAFVDLLVDRIEQR
;
A
#
# COMPACT_ATOMS: atom_id res chain seq x y z
N MET A 1 -59.68 -16.36 -34.54
CA MET A 1 -59.14 -15.20 -33.79
C MET A 1 -58.09 -15.59 -32.75
N ALA A 2 -58.27 -16.64 -31.95
CA ALA A 2 -57.29 -17.03 -30.93
C ALA A 2 -55.91 -17.49 -31.48
N ARG A 3 -55.86 -18.20 -32.61
CA ARG A 3 -54.59 -18.65 -33.24
C ARG A 3 -53.77 -17.50 -33.82
N THR A 4 -54.41 -16.56 -34.51
CA THR A 4 -53.76 -15.37 -35.06
C THR A 4 -53.23 -14.47 -33.97
N ALA A 5 -53.98 -14.27 -32.88
CA ALA A 5 -53.50 -13.53 -31.71
C ALA A 5 -52.25 -14.18 -31.10
N ARG A 6 -52.24 -15.51 -30.92
CA ARG A 6 -51.07 -16.25 -30.39
C ARG A 6 -49.82 -16.11 -31.26
N LEU A 7 -49.97 -16.20 -32.58
CA LEU A 7 -48.85 -16.02 -33.53
C LEU A 7 -48.28 -14.60 -33.47
N ILE A 8 -49.13 -13.58 -33.40
CA ILE A 8 -48.70 -12.18 -33.28
C ILE A 8 -47.95 -11.96 -31.97
N THR A 9 -48.44 -12.49 -30.83
CA THR A 9 -47.72 -12.40 -29.55
C THR A 9 -46.38 -13.13 -29.57
N ALA A 10 -46.30 -14.31 -30.19
CA ALA A 10 -45.05 -15.06 -30.29
C ALA A 10 -44.02 -14.31 -31.15
N LEU A 11 -44.45 -13.73 -32.27
CA LEU A 11 -43.59 -12.91 -33.12
C LEU A 11 -43.11 -11.65 -32.38
N ALA A 12 -44.00 -10.95 -31.67
CA ALA A 12 -43.62 -9.77 -30.90
C ALA A 12 -42.58 -10.09 -29.81
N LEU A 13 -42.76 -11.19 -29.07
CA LEU A 13 -41.79 -11.66 -28.08
C LEU A 13 -40.45 -12.04 -28.73
N ALA A 14 -40.47 -12.72 -29.89
CA ALA A 14 -39.26 -13.07 -30.61
C ALA A 14 -38.49 -11.83 -31.10
N VAL A 15 -39.20 -10.82 -31.61
CA VAL A 15 -38.59 -9.56 -32.04
C VAL A 15 -38.00 -8.81 -30.86
N LEU A 16 -38.72 -8.69 -29.73
CA LEU A 16 -38.19 -8.06 -28.52
C LEU A 16 -36.95 -8.78 -27.99
N LEU A 17 -36.94 -10.11 -27.99
CA LEU A 17 -35.79 -10.90 -27.57
C LEU A 17 -34.59 -10.70 -28.51
N ALA A 18 -34.82 -10.75 -29.82
CA ALA A 18 -33.78 -10.48 -30.81
C ALA A 18 -33.21 -9.06 -30.67
N HIS A 19 -34.06 -8.07 -30.44
CA HIS A 19 -33.64 -6.68 -30.23
C HIS A 19 -32.85 -6.52 -28.93
N GLY A 20 -33.30 -7.17 -27.84
CA GLY A 20 -32.57 -7.21 -26.57
C GLY A 20 -31.19 -7.84 -26.71
N LEU A 21 -31.08 -8.97 -27.43
CA LEU A 21 -29.79 -9.60 -27.73
C LEU A 21 -28.88 -8.72 -28.60
N ALA A 22 -29.44 -8.02 -29.59
CA ALA A 22 -28.67 -7.12 -30.46
C ALA A 22 -28.15 -5.89 -29.70
N LEU A 23 -28.97 -5.30 -28.83
CA LEU A 23 -28.55 -4.19 -27.97
C LEU A 23 -27.50 -4.61 -26.95
N GLU A 24 -27.67 -5.79 -26.33
CA GLU A 24 -26.67 -6.36 -25.42
C GLU A 24 -25.35 -6.65 -26.15
N TRP A 25 -25.41 -7.18 -27.37
CA TRP A 25 -24.23 -7.39 -28.21
C TRP A 25 -23.54 -6.06 -28.54
N LEU A 26 -24.29 -5.04 -28.97
CA LEU A 26 -23.74 -3.73 -29.30
C LEU A 26 -23.13 -3.04 -28.08
N ALA A 27 -23.80 -3.12 -26.92
CA ALA A 27 -23.29 -2.58 -25.66
C ALA A 27 -21.98 -3.24 -25.24
N ARG A 28 -21.81 -4.55 -25.50
CA ARG A 28 -20.53 -5.26 -25.27
C ARG A 28 -19.43 -4.84 -26.24
N GLN A 29 -19.76 -4.46 -27.47
CA GLN A 29 -18.79 -3.95 -28.43
C GLN A 29 -18.35 -2.52 -28.12
N TRP A 30 -19.23 -1.71 -27.53
CA TRP A 30 -18.96 -0.30 -27.20
C TRP A 30 -18.22 -0.12 -25.86
N GLN A 31 -17.30 -1.02 -25.51
CA GLN A 31 -16.49 -0.84 -24.30
C GLN A 31 -15.45 0.26 -24.49
N GLU A 32 -15.20 1.02 -23.43
CA GLU A 32 -14.12 2.02 -23.43
C GLU A 32 -12.80 1.35 -23.84
N PRO A 33 -11.99 2.00 -24.69
CA PRO A 33 -10.67 1.48 -25.02
C PRO A 33 -9.81 1.36 -23.76
N SER A 34 -8.92 0.36 -23.71
CA SER A 34 -8.01 0.24 -22.58
C SER A 34 -7.02 1.42 -22.58
N VAL A 35 -6.76 1.94 -21.39
CA VAL A 35 -5.78 3.01 -21.17
C VAL A 35 -4.40 2.47 -20.79
N LEU A 36 -4.28 1.15 -20.67
CA LEU A 36 -3.07 0.46 -20.24
C LEU A 36 -2.08 0.29 -21.39
N ARG A 37 -0.79 0.37 -21.07
CA ARG A 37 0.30 0.04 -21.99
C ARG A 37 0.72 -1.42 -21.80
N PRO A 38 1.08 -2.15 -22.86
CA PRO A 38 1.57 -3.51 -22.69
C PRO A 38 2.93 -3.49 -21.95
N LEU A 39 3.07 -4.35 -20.93
CA LEU A 39 4.35 -4.73 -20.34
C LEU A 39 4.64 -6.20 -20.66
N ALA A 40 5.91 -6.59 -20.66
CA ALA A 40 6.33 -7.97 -20.83
C ALA A 40 5.73 -8.90 -19.75
N THR A 41 5.45 -10.14 -20.12
CA THR A 41 4.98 -11.18 -19.19
C THR A 41 6.17 -11.69 -18.35
N PRO A 42 6.15 -11.55 -17.01
CA PRO A 42 7.26 -11.98 -16.16
C PRO A 42 7.30 -13.51 -16.04
N MET A 43 8.50 -14.03 -15.84
CA MET A 43 8.75 -15.43 -15.47
C MET A 43 9.16 -15.49 -14.00
N PHE A 44 8.45 -16.31 -13.20
CA PHE A 44 8.72 -16.51 -11.78
C PHE A 44 9.52 -17.81 -11.59
N THR A 45 10.61 -17.75 -10.84
CA THR A 45 11.54 -18.89 -10.71
C THR A 45 11.72 -19.39 -9.27
N ARG A 46 11.30 -18.59 -8.28
CA ARG A 46 11.47 -18.88 -6.86
C ARG A 46 10.15 -18.78 -6.12
N GLN A 47 9.94 -19.63 -5.12
CA GLN A 47 8.84 -19.51 -4.17
C GLN A 47 9.35 -18.93 -2.83
N ILE A 48 8.62 -17.97 -2.23
CA ILE A 48 8.94 -17.45 -0.90
C ILE A 48 8.35 -18.38 0.17
N VAL A 49 9.15 -18.67 1.19
CA VAL A 49 8.72 -19.33 2.43
C VAL A 49 8.87 -18.33 3.59
N PRO A 50 8.05 -18.43 4.66
CA PRO A 50 8.18 -17.55 5.81
C PRO A 50 9.59 -17.57 6.38
N GLN A 51 10.21 -16.39 6.47
CA GLN A 51 11.50 -16.25 7.13
C GLN A 51 11.29 -16.07 8.62
N ALA A 52 12.04 -16.80 9.44
CA ALA A 52 12.05 -16.56 10.88
C ALA A 52 12.53 -15.12 11.16
N PRO A 53 11.90 -14.38 12.10
CA PRO A 53 12.39 -13.07 12.51
C PRO A 53 13.89 -13.16 12.83
N PRO A 54 14.70 -12.13 12.47
CA PRO A 54 16.08 -12.08 12.90
C PRO A 54 16.12 -12.28 14.43
N PRO A 55 16.98 -13.16 14.97
CA PRO A 55 17.06 -13.34 16.40
C PRO A 55 17.33 -11.97 17.03
N ALA A 56 16.48 -11.58 17.98
CA ALA A 56 16.71 -10.38 18.78
C ALA A 56 18.16 -10.43 19.30
N PRO A 57 18.93 -9.33 19.22
CA PRO A 57 20.30 -9.31 19.71
C PRO A 57 20.29 -9.86 21.14
N ALA A 58 21.03 -10.95 21.35
CA ALA A 58 21.11 -11.59 22.65
C ALA A 58 21.48 -10.52 23.68
N PRO A 59 20.76 -10.42 24.82
CA PRO A 59 21.14 -9.48 25.86
C PRO A 59 22.58 -9.80 26.23
N ILE A 60 23.47 -8.81 26.07
CA ILE A 60 24.84 -8.89 26.55
C ILE A 60 24.74 -9.20 28.03
N SER A 61 25.13 -10.42 28.41
CA SER A 61 25.20 -10.86 29.78
C SER A 61 26.19 -9.97 30.52
N VAL A 62 25.69 -8.91 31.15
CA VAL A 62 26.50 -8.10 32.07
C VAL A 62 26.91 -9.05 33.21
N PRO A 63 28.21 -9.31 33.41
CA PRO A 63 28.64 -10.23 34.45
C PRO A 63 28.17 -9.71 35.80
N LYS A 64 27.37 -10.53 36.48
CA LYS A 64 26.80 -10.26 37.80
C LYS A 64 27.95 -9.92 38.76
N PRO A 65 27.95 -8.74 39.43
CA PRO A 65 29.00 -8.42 40.36
C PRO A 65 29.00 -9.46 41.48
N ARG A 66 30.16 -10.08 41.68
CA ARG A 66 30.45 -11.03 42.75
C ARG A 66 30.16 -10.32 44.07
N LYS A 67 29.06 -10.69 44.74
CA LYS A 67 28.79 -10.28 46.12
C LYS A 67 29.96 -10.76 46.98
N VAL A 68 30.80 -9.82 47.41
CA VAL A 68 31.74 -10.04 48.51
C VAL A 68 30.89 -10.23 49.76
N GLN A 69 31.00 -11.40 50.35
CA GLN A 69 30.34 -11.76 51.60
C GLN A 69 30.97 -10.93 52.72
N ALA A 70 30.35 -9.79 53.06
CA ALA A 70 30.70 -9.06 54.27
C ALA A 70 30.13 -9.81 55.47
N GLN A 71 31.02 -10.38 56.27
CA GLN A 71 30.72 -11.07 57.51
C GLN A 71 30.20 -10.04 58.53
N ARG A 72 28.88 -10.05 58.77
CA ARG A 72 28.24 -9.25 59.83
C ARG A 72 28.49 -9.93 61.17
N SER A 73 29.28 -9.30 62.02
CA SER A 73 29.29 -9.51 63.46
C SER A 73 27.96 -9.01 64.04
N SER A 74 27.31 -9.86 64.83
CA SER A 74 26.13 -9.55 65.62
C SER A 74 26.54 -8.76 66.85
N ASN A 75 26.10 -7.51 66.98
CA ASN A 75 25.96 -6.85 68.27
C ASN A 75 24.55 -6.25 68.35
N ALA A 76 23.81 -6.73 69.34
CA ALA A 76 22.48 -6.26 69.71
C ALA A 76 22.61 -5.09 70.68
N ILE A 77 21.94 -3.96 70.41
CA ILE A 77 21.49 -3.01 71.43
C ILE A 77 20.12 -2.45 71.01
N ASN A 78 19.22 -2.45 71.99
CA ASN A 78 17.82 -2.04 71.99
C ASN A 78 17.58 -0.52 71.89
N SER A 79 16.32 -0.18 71.52
CA SER A 79 15.56 1.03 71.94
C SER A 79 15.97 2.38 71.29
N VAL A 80 15.11 3.34 70.95
CA VAL A 80 13.68 3.62 71.18
C VAL A 80 13.22 4.57 70.04
N ALA A 81 11.91 4.59 69.78
CA ALA A 81 11.25 5.54 68.88
C ALA A 81 11.24 6.99 69.42
N SER A 82 11.33 7.97 68.51
CA SER A 82 10.54 9.21 68.48
C SER A 82 11.04 10.13 67.35
N SER A 83 10.20 10.42 66.36
CA SER A 83 10.40 11.56 65.44
C SER A 83 9.21 12.49 65.53
N SER A 84 9.49 13.70 65.97
CA SER A 84 8.65 14.90 65.94
C SER A 84 8.77 15.62 64.60
N LEU A 85 7.65 16.22 64.18
CA LEU A 85 7.48 17.39 63.29
C LEU A 85 8.36 18.61 63.72
N PRO A 86 8.39 19.80 63.05
CA PRO A 86 7.62 20.33 61.90
C PRO A 86 8.43 21.23 60.88
N ALA A 87 7.66 21.91 60.01
CA ALA A 87 7.81 23.31 59.56
C ALA A 87 8.59 23.58 58.25
N ASP A 88 7.90 24.10 57.22
CA ASP A 88 7.95 25.51 56.73
C ASP A 88 9.09 25.68 55.71
N THR A 89 9.00 26.39 54.59
CA THR A 89 8.19 27.55 54.18
C THR A 89 8.32 27.69 52.65
N THR A 90 7.28 28.24 52.01
CA THR A 90 7.26 28.91 50.68
C THR A 90 8.14 30.20 50.74
N PRO A 91 8.30 31.14 49.74
CA PRO A 91 7.50 31.44 48.54
C PRO A 91 8.22 31.99 47.26
N THR A 92 7.46 32.10 46.15
CA THR A 92 7.27 33.23 45.18
C THR A 92 8.49 34.02 44.64
N ALA A 93 8.69 34.30 43.33
CA ALA A 93 8.00 35.31 42.48
C ALA A 93 8.66 35.40 41.04
N PRO A 94 8.12 36.20 40.06
CA PRO A 94 8.16 35.93 38.60
C PRO A 94 8.97 36.95 37.70
N PRO A 95 8.56 37.31 36.45
CA PRO A 95 9.30 37.23 35.17
C PRO A 95 9.93 38.56 34.68
N PRO A 96 10.53 38.64 33.46
CA PRO A 96 9.81 39.30 32.35
C PRO A 96 10.19 38.88 30.89
N GLU A 97 9.28 39.14 29.94
CA GLU A 97 9.46 39.42 28.49
C GLU A 97 9.56 40.97 28.30
N PRO A 98 9.79 41.63 27.13
CA PRO A 98 9.63 41.18 25.72
C PRO A 98 10.64 41.76 24.67
N ALA A 99 10.41 41.33 23.41
CA ALA A 99 10.37 42.15 22.18
C ALA A 99 11.49 42.08 21.10
N ALA A 100 11.00 41.79 19.88
CA ALA A 100 11.30 42.40 18.57
C ALA A 100 12.44 41.86 17.66
N ALA A 101 12.00 41.23 16.56
CA ALA A 101 12.62 41.21 15.21
C ALA A 101 12.33 42.56 14.48
N PRO A 102 12.82 42.89 13.25
CA PRO A 102 13.36 42.06 12.15
C PRO A 102 14.68 42.61 11.53
N THR A 103 15.30 42.05 10.48
CA THR A 103 15.13 42.49 9.07
C THR A 103 15.98 41.63 8.11
N ASP A 104 15.31 41.26 7.02
CA ASP A 104 15.71 40.97 5.63
C ASP A 104 17.13 41.36 5.14
N THR A 105 17.79 40.50 4.34
CA THR A 105 18.75 40.88 3.26
C THR A 105 19.11 39.68 2.37
N ALA A 106 18.75 39.79 1.09
CA ALA A 106 19.46 39.30 -0.11
C ALA A 106 19.10 40.27 -1.27
N PRO A 107 19.80 40.37 -2.44
CA PRO A 107 20.84 39.50 -3.00
C PRO A 107 22.01 40.34 -3.66
N PRO A 108 22.72 39.93 -4.73
CA PRO A 108 24.18 39.77 -4.71
C PRO A 108 24.97 40.79 -5.54
N ALA A 109 26.28 40.84 -5.27
CA ALA A 109 27.26 41.58 -6.05
C ALA A 109 27.59 40.90 -7.38
N THR A 110 27.65 41.72 -8.42
CA THR A 110 28.20 41.46 -9.75
C THR A 110 29.72 41.48 -9.70
N SER A 111 30.38 40.46 -10.26
CA SER A 111 31.80 40.50 -10.57
C SER A 111 32.06 39.80 -11.90
N THR A 112 32.27 40.61 -12.93
CA THR A 112 32.87 40.26 -14.23
C THR A 112 34.38 40.10 -14.04
N ILE A 113 34.97 38.95 -14.42
CA ILE A 113 36.38 38.88 -14.84
C ILE A 113 36.52 37.98 -16.07
N ALA A 114 37.12 38.63 -17.07
CA ALA A 114 37.70 38.25 -18.34
C ALA A 114 38.23 36.82 -18.56
N SER A 115 38.14 36.45 -19.84
CA SER A 115 38.85 35.41 -20.58
C SER A 115 40.31 35.17 -20.15
N ALA A 116 40.64 33.90 -19.97
CA ALA A 116 41.96 33.38 -20.24
C ALA A 116 41.82 32.13 -21.12
N THR A 117 42.19 32.27 -22.38
CA THR A 117 42.36 31.18 -23.33
C THR A 117 43.53 30.32 -22.87
N ALA A 118 43.26 29.10 -22.42
CA ALA A 118 44.27 28.09 -22.17
C ALA A 118 43.88 26.82 -22.93
N THR A 119 44.44 26.69 -24.14
CA THR A 119 44.49 25.43 -24.88
C THR A 119 45.32 24.44 -24.06
N VAL A 120 44.69 23.46 -23.45
CA VAL A 120 45.34 22.24 -22.97
C VAL A 120 44.65 21.07 -23.66
N ALA A 121 45.42 20.43 -24.54
CA ALA A 121 45.10 19.10 -25.04
C ALA A 121 45.03 18.14 -23.85
N ALA A 122 43.84 17.59 -23.59
CA ALA A 122 43.63 16.51 -22.66
C ALA A 122 42.94 15.35 -23.39
N THR A 123 43.66 14.24 -23.40
CA THR A 123 43.31 12.86 -23.73
C THR A 123 41.87 12.49 -23.35
N PRO A 124 41.15 11.67 -24.14
CA PRO A 124 39.82 11.22 -23.81
C PRO A 124 39.92 10.01 -22.87
N ASP A 125 40.19 10.24 -21.59
CA ASP A 125 39.98 9.24 -20.54
C ASP A 125 38.97 9.79 -19.53
N SER A 126 37.69 9.70 -19.89
CA SER A 126 36.57 10.03 -19.01
C SER A 126 35.31 9.27 -19.42
N SER A 127 35.42 7.95 -19.61
CA SER A 127 34.27 7.06 -19.82
C SER A 127 33.93 6.22 -18.57
N THR A 128 34.74 6.25 -17.51
CA THR A 128 34.51 5.45 -16.29
C THR A 128 33.70 6.19 -15.22
N THR A 129 33.75 7.52 -15.15
CA THR A 129 33.06 8.30 -14.10
C THR A 129 31.55 8.41 -14.33
N ALA A 130 31.09 8.42 -15.58
CA ALA A 130 29.66 8.45 -15.91
C ALA A 130 28.94 7.15 -15.49
N ALA A 131 29.59 5.99 -15.63
CA ALA A 131 29.02 4.71 -15.23
C ALA A 131 28.77 4.62 -13.71
N SER A 132 29.63 5.25 -12.89
CA SER A 132 29.46 5.26 -11.43
C SER A 132 28.38 6.25 -10.96
N ALA A 133 28.19 7.37 -11.67
CA ALA A 133 27.11 8.32 -11.39
C ALA A 133 25.72 7.75 -11.75
N THR A 134 25.59 7.05 -12.88
CA THR A 134 24.32 6.41 -13.28
C THR A 134 24.00 5.16 -12.44
N ALA A 135 25.02 4.40 -12.03
CA ALA A 135 24.85 3.26 -11.12
C ALA A 135 24.34 3.69 -9.73
N THR A 136 24.81 4.84 -9.21
CA THR A 136 24.31 5.40 -7.95
C THR A 136 22.90 6.00 -8.09
N THR A 137 22.55 6.52 -9.28
CA THR A 137 21.25 7.16 -9.54
C THR A 137 20.06 6.18 -9.57
N THR A 138 20.32 4.88 -9.71
CA THR A 138 19.28 3.83 -9.90
C THR A 138 19.22 2.84 -8.73
N ALA A 139 20.14 2.92 -7.75
CA ALA A 139 20.23 1.97 -6.63
C ALA A 139 18.97 1.91 -5.74
N TRP A 140 18.18 2.99 -5.69
CA TRP A 140 16.92 3.01 -4.95
C TRP A 140 15.84 2.10 -5.58
N LEU A 141 15.96 1.72 -6.86
CA LEU A 141 15.03 0.78 -7.49
C LEU A 141 15.17 -0.64 -6.91
N ASP A 142 16.33 -0.99 -6.36
CA ASP A 142 16.57 -2.29 -5.73
C ASP A 142 15.91 -2.39 -4.35
N SER A 143 15.43 -1.26 -3.79
CA SER A 143 14.60 -1.26 -2.58
C SER A 143 13.16 -1.74 -2.84
N TRP A 144 12.74 -1.78 -4.11
CA TRP A 144 11.42 -2.27 -4.49
C TRP A 144 11.43 -3.79 -4.65
N PRO A 145 10.30 -4.46 -4.37
CA PRO A 145 10.23 -5.91 -4.53
C PRO A 145 10.54 -6.31 -5.98
N ALA A 146 11.21 -7.46 -6.12
CA ALA A 146 11.32 -8.16 -7.39
C ALA A 146 9.92 -8.47 -7.96
N ASP A 147 9.83 -8.85 -9.24
CA ASP A 147 8.58 -9.30 -9.83
C ASP A 147 7.98 -10.39 -8.93
N THR A 148 6.80 -10.11 -8.37
CA THR A 148 6.18 -10.93 -7.32
C THR A 148 4.75 -11.28 -7.70
N ARG A 149 4.37 -12.54 -7.49
CA ARG A 149 3.01 -13.05 -7.68
C ARG A 149 2.52 -13.71 -6.41
N LEU A 150 1.40 -13.23 -5.89
CA LEU A 150 0.68 -13.80 -4.76
C LEU A 150 -0.59 -14.46 -5.29
N SER A 151 -0.75 -15.74 -4.98
CA SER A 151 -1.96 -16.50 -5.28
C SER A 151 -2.72 -16.73 -3.99
N TYR A 152 -4.03 -16.47 -4.00
CA TYR A 152 -4.91 -16.54 -2.85
C TYR A 152 -6.02 -17.55 -3.08
N GLN A 153 -6.37 -18.26 -2.01
CA GLN A 153 -7.66 -18.94 -1.91
C GLN A 153 -8.71 -17.92 -1.50
N LEU A 154 -9.80 -17.88 -2.25
CA LEU A 154 -10.93 -16.99 -1.99
C LEU A 154 -12.04 -17.81 -1.34
N GLY A 155 -12.43 -17.40 -0.14
CA GLY A 155 -13.64 -17.85 0.55
C GLY A 155 -14.58 -16.68 0.81
N GLY A 156 -15.79 -16.94 1.29
CA GLY A 156 -16.69 -15.86 1.70
C GLY A 156 -18.14 -16.26 1.84
N GLN A 157 -18.97 -15.27 2.10
CA GLN A 157 -20.42 -15.39 2.24
C GLN A 157 -21.10 -14.26 1.47
N PHE A 158 -22.03 -14.59 0.58
CA PHE A 158 -22.84 -13.66 -0.21
C PHE A 158 -24.03 -14.46 -0.74
N ARG A 159 -25.13 -14.47 0.03
CA ARG A 159 -26.33 -15.26 -0.28
C ARG A 159 -26.06 -16.77 -0.43
N GLY A 160 -25.05 -17.27 0.30
CA GLY A 160 -24.50 -18.61 0.20
C GLY A 160 -22.97 -18.57 0.25
N GLU A 161 -22.34 -19.73 0.40
CA GLU A 161 -20.88 -19.85 0.51
C GLU A 161 -20.20 -19.57 -0.83
N LEU A 162 -19.12 -18.80 -0.80
CA LEU A 162 -18.36 -18.41 -1.99
C LEU A 162 -17.01 -19.09 -1.96
N HIS A 163 -16.61 -19.57 -3.12
CA HIS A 163 -15.28 -20.08 -3.37
C HIS A 163 -14.75 -19.52 -4.68
N GLY A 164 -13.44 -19.33 -4.74
CA GLY A 164 -12.78 -18.89 -5.96
C GLY A 164 -11.29 -18.78 -5.75
N ASN A 165 -10.66 -17.97 -6.59
CA ASN A 165 -9.24 -17.67 -6.51
C ASN A 165 -9.01 -16.18 -6.77
N ALA A 166 -7.94 -15.67 -6.18
CA ALA A 166 -7.45 -14.35 -6.50
C ALA A 166 -5.94 -14.36 -6.71
N GLN A 167 -5.45 -13.39 -7.46
CA GLN A 167 -4.05 -13.20 -7.74
C GLN A 167 -3.70 -11.72 -7.65
N VAL A 168 -2.61 -11.41 -6.94
CA VAL A 168 -1.98 -10.10 -6.95
C VAL A 168 -0.60 -10.25 -7.59
N GLN A 169 -0.33 -9.48 -8.63
CA GLN A 169 0.93 -9.51 -9.35
C GLN A 169 1.54 -8.12 -9.41
N TRP A 170 2.79 -8.04 -9.03
CA TRP A 170 3.65 -6.88 -9.19
C TRP A 170 4.74 -7.21 -10.20
N GLN A 171 5.00 -6.31 -11.13
CA GLN A 171 6.13 -6.40 -12.06
C GLN A 171 6.69 -5.02 -12.38
N ARG A 172 7.99 -4.96 -12.65
CA ARG A 172 8.69 -3.72 -12.95
C ARG A 172 9.67 -3.90 -14.11
N GLU A 173 9.68 -2.93 -15.01
CA GLU A 173 10.65 -2.79 -16.09
C GLU A 173 11.30 -1.41 -16.00
N ALA A 174 12.58 -1.36 -15.60
CA ALA A 174 13.25 -0.10 -15.23
C ALA A 174 12.44 0.69 -14.19
N ASP A 175 12.08 1.94 -14.46
CA ASP A 175 11.26 2.78 -13.59
C ASP A 175 9.75 2.59 -13.82
N SER A 176 9.33 1.78 -14.79
CA SER A 176 7.91 1.56 -15.10
C SER A 176 7.39 0.32 -14.40
N TYR A 177 6.17 0.39 -13.84
CA TYR A 177 5.57 -0.72 -13.13
C TYR A 177 4.20 -1.09 -13.65
N GLN A 178 3.80 -2.33 -13.34
CA GLN A 178 2.42 -2.77 -13.39
C GLN A 178 2.07 -3.56 -12.12
N ALA A 179 0.97 -3.18 -11.48
CA ALA A 179 0.33 -3.94 -10.42
C ALA A 179 -1.03 -4.44 -10.92
N ARG A 180 -1.30 -5.73 -10.82
CA ARG A 180 -2.53 -6.35 -11.30
C ARG A 180 -3.16 -7.20 -10.20
N VAL A 181 -4.43 -6.99 -9.94
CA VAL A 181 -5.25 -7.78 -9.03
C VAL A 181 -6.34 -8.45 -9.85
N ALA A 182 -6.37 -9.78 -9.87
CA ALA A 182 -7.41 -10.57 -10.54
C ALA A 182 -8.18 -11.37 -9.48
N ILE A 183 -9.50 -11.29 -9.52
CA ILE A 183 -10.41 -12.00 -8.64
C ILE A 183 -11.40 -12.76 -9.51
N ASP A 184 -11.49 -14.07 -9.28
CA ASP A 184 -12.41 -14.95 -10.00
C ASP A 184 -13.25 -15.74 -8.98
N ILE A 185 -14.55 -15.49 -9.01
CA ILE A 185 -15.57 -16.16 -8.19
C ILE A 185 -16.47 -16.97 -9.13
N GLY A 186 -15.86 -17.66 -10.10
CA GLY A 186 -16.54 -18.56 -11.02
C GLY A 186 -17.64 -17.87 -11.82
N TRP A 187 -18.89 -18.33 -11.66
CA TRP A 187 -20.02 -17.84 -12.45
C TRP A 187 -20.54 -16.46 -12.04
N MET A 188 -20.14 -15.95 -10.86
CA MET A 188 -20.78 -14.76 -10.28
C MET A 188 -20.02 -13.46 -10.61
N VAL A 189 -18.72 -13.42 -10.31
CA VAL A 189 -17.88 -12.23 -10.49
C VAL A 189 -16.53 -12.60 -11.07
N ASN A 190 -16.16 -11.94 -12.16
CA ASN A 190 -14.79 -11.82 -12.64
C ASN A 190 -14.38 -10.36 -12.58
N MET A 191 -13.35 -10.05 -11.80
CA MET A 191 -12.84 -8.71 -11.60
C MET A 191 -11.34 -8.63 -11.81
N VAL A 192 -10.88 -7.68 -12.63
CA VAL A 192 -9.47 -7.39 -12.84
C VAL A 192 -9.23 -5.91 -12.62
N MET A 193 -8.31 -5.57 -11.73
CA MET A 193 -7.86 -4.19 -11.48
C MET A 193 -6.39 -4.10 -11.85
N THR A 194 -6.02 -3.12 -12.65
CA THR A 194 -4.63 -2.93 -13.11
C THR A 194 -4.22 -1.49 -12.89
N SER A 195 -3.07 -1.30 -12.27
CA SER A 195 -2.38 -0.03 -12.10
C SER A 195 -1.09 -0.03 -12.90
N GLN A 196 -0.81 1.06 -13.58
CA GLN A 196 0.46 1.32 -14.24
C GLN A 196 0.95 2.71 -13.93
N GLY A 197 2.26 2.86 -13.86
CA GLY A 197 2.88 4.14 -13.58
C GLY A 197 4.38 4.04 -13.50
N LYS A 198 4.96 4.98 -12.76
CA LYS A 198 6.39 5.04 -12.49
C LYS A 198 6.68 4.74 -11.03
N VAL A 199 7.81 4.11 -10.80
CA VAL A 199 8.42 3.97 -9.49
C VAL A 199 9.31 5.20 -9.28
N SER A 200 9.28 5.78 -8.09
CA SER A 200 10.12 6.91 -7.73
C SER A 200 10.75 6.70 -6.35
N PRO A 201 11.79 7.47 -5.99
CA PRO A 201 12.33 7.43 -4.64
C PRO A 201 11.25 7.70 -3.58
N GLN A 202 10.25 8.53 -3.86
CA GLN A 202 9.20 8.92 -2.91
C GLN A 202 8.09 7.85 -2.76
N GLY A 203 7.92 6.97 -3.74
CA GLY A 203 6.84 5.98 -3.78
C GLY A 203 6.39 5.69 -5.21
N LEU A 204 5.31 4.93 -5.36
CA LEU A 204 4.65 4.73 -6.63
C LEU A 204 3.96 6.01 -7.11
N GLN A 205 4.09 6.27 -8.40
CA GLN A 205 3.41 7.35 -9.12
C GLN A 205 2.49 6.71 -10.18
N PRO A 206 1.27 6.32 -9.81
CA PRO A 206 0.31 5.80 -10.78
C PRO A 206 0.01 6.85 -11.86
N ARG A 207 -0.23 6.36 -13.07
CA ARG A 207 -0.58 7.16 -14.26
C ARG A 207 -1.86 6.66 -14.92
N ALA A 208 -2.11 5.36 -14.88
CA ALA A 208 -3.33 4.75 -15.38
C ALA A 208 -3.80 3.66 -14.41
N TYR A 209 -5.07 3.74 -14.03
CA TYR A 209 -5.78 2.68 -13.32
C TYR A 209 -6.98 2.23 -14.14
N GLU A 210 -7.17 0.93 -14.27
CA GLU A 210 -8.30 0.32 -14.96
C GLU A 210 -8.90 -0.79 -14.09
N GLU A 211 -10.22 -0.78 -13.94
CA GLU A 211 -10.98 -1.87 -13.33
C GLU A 211 -11.94 -2.45 -14.37
N GLN A 212 -11.98 -3.77 -14.47
CA GLN A 212 -12.91 -4.52 -15.30
C GLN A 212 -13.71 -5.47 -14.41
N VAL A 213 -15.03 -5.29 -14.35
CA VAL A 213 -15.95 -6.11 -13.54
C VAL A 213 -17.00 -6.71 -14.46
N ASN A 214 -17.05 -8.04 -14.56
CA ASN A 214 -17.97 -8.78 -15.44
C ASN A 214 -18.00 -8.21 -16.87
N GLY A 215 -16.80 -7.91 -17.40
CA GLY A 215 -16.59 -7.34 -18.72
C GLY A 215 -16.71 -5.81 -18.78
N ARG A 216 -17.40 -5.14 -17.85
CA ARG A 216 -17.54 -3.68 -17.85
C ARG A 216 -16.25 -3.02 -17.38
N ARG A 217 -15.68 -2.15 -18.22
CA ARG A 217 -14.44 -1.42 -17.95
C ARG A 217 -14.73 -0.02 -17.43
N ARG A 218 -13.93 0.43 -16.47
CA ARG A 218 -13.85 1.81 -16.01
C ARG A 218 -12.39 2.15 -15.74
N SER A 219 -12.01 3.40 -15.92
CA SER A 219 -10.62 3.82 -15.73
C SER A 219 -10.51 5.13 -14.94
N ALA A 220 -9.32 5.39 -14.43
CA ALA A 220 -8.90 6.68 -13.92
C ALA A 220 -7.50 6.98 -14.46
N LEU A 221 -7.33 8.16 -15.05
CA LEU A 221 -6.05 8.64 -15.55
C LEU A 221 -5.48 9.67 -14.58
N LEU A 222 -4.27 9.43 -14.11
CA LEU A 222 -3.59 10.28 -13.14
C LEU A 222 -2.50 11.07 -13.88
N ASP A 223 -2.87 12.27 -14.36
CA ASP A 223 -1.96 13.24 -14.96
C ASP A 223 -1.06 13.87 -13.89
N GLU A 224 -0.22 14.85 -14.22
CA GLU A 224 0.68 15.47 -13.23
C GLU A 224 -0.05 16.26 -12.14
N ARG A 225 -1.15 16.96 -12.50
CA ARG A 225 -1.87 17.86 -11.58
C ARG A 225 -3.34 17.49 -11.39
N SER A 226 -3.86 16.53 -12.16
CA SER A 226 -5.26 16.15 -12.12
C SER A 226 -5.46 14.64 -12.25
N VAL A 227 -6.58 14.15 -11.72
CA VAL A 227 -7.10 12.82 -11.98
C VAL A 227 -8.35 12.96 -12.84
N ALA A 228 -8.33 12.38 -14.04
CA ALA A 228 -9.53 12.21 -14.85
C ALA A 228 -10.24 10.93 -14.42
N LEU A 229 -11.48 11.07 -13.94
CA LEU A 229 -12.33 10.01 -13.44
C LEU A 229 -13.05 9.30 -14.58
N GLY A 230 -13.65 8.14 -14.29
CA GLY A 230 -14.43 7.37 -15.28
C GLY A 230 -15.71 8.08 -15.74
N SER A 231 -16.12 9.18 -15.10
CA SER A 231 -17.20 10.06 -15.57
C SER A 231 -16.75 11.08 -16.62
N GLY A 232 -15.43 11.23 -16.83
CA GLY A 232 -14.81 12.32 -17.58
C GLY A 232 -14.53 13.58 -16.74
N GLU A 233 -15.02 13.64 -15.49
CA GLU A 233 -14.69 14.73 -14.55
C GLU A 233 -13.19 14.73 -14.22
N ARG A 234 -12.59 15.92 -14.12
CA ARG A 234 -11.21 16.09 -13.67
C ARG A 234 -11.19 16.71 -12.29
N VAL A 235 -10.54 16.02 -11.36
CA VAL A 235 -10.33 16.50 -9.99
C VAL A 235 -8.84 16.76 -9.73
N PRO A 236 -8.46 17.59 -8.75
CA PRO A 236 -7.06 17.77 -8.39
C PRO A 236 -6.37 16.44 -8.03
N ARG A 237 -5.08 16.31 -8.35
CA ARG A 237 -4.25 15.16 -7.96
C ARG A 237 -3.55 15.47 -6.63
N PRO A 238 -3.90 14.80 -5.52
CA PRO A 238 -3.14 14.91 -4.27
C PRO A 238 -1.76 14.26 -4.40
N ASP A 239 -0.82 14.74 -3.60
CA ASP A 239 0.50 14.15 -3.50
C ASP A 239 0.43 12.72 -2.97
N GLY A 240 1.25 11.83 -3.56
CA GLY A 240 1.32 10.43 -3.16
C GLY A 240 0.04 9.62 -3.44
N VAL A 241 -0.89 10.13 -4.26
CA VAL A 241 -2.12 9.40 -4.61
C VAL A 241 -1.80 8.03 -5.21
N GLN A 242 -2.48 7.02 -4.68
CA GLN A 242 -2.45 5.63 -5.13
C GLN A 242 -3.78 5.28 -5.78
N ASP A 243 -3.91 4.05 -6.23
CA ASP A 243 -5.14 3.44 -6.68
C ASP A 243 -5.34 2.08 -5.97
N THR A 244 -6.48 1.42 -6.21
CA THR A 244 -6.84 0.18 -5.52
C THR A 244 -5.83 -0.96 -5.71
N ALA A 245 -5.09 -1.01 -6.82
CA ALA A 245 -4.10 -2.06 -7.08
C ALA A 245 -2.70 -1.67 -6.59
N SER A 246 -2.28 -0.42 -6.80
CA SER A 246 -0.96 0.07 -6.36
C SER A 246 -0.83 0.17 -4.85
N GLN A 247 -1.92 0.38 -4.11
CA GLN A 247 -1.90 0.50 -2.64
C GLN A 247 -1.16 -0.64 -1.94
N PHE A 248 -1.31 -1.88 -2.44
CA PHE A 248 -0.75 -3.06 -1.77
C PHE A 248 0.76 -3.04 -1.83
N VAL A 249 1.31 -2.64 -2.98
CA VAL A 249 2.75 -2.57 -3.22
C VAL A 249 3.34 -1.36 -2.50
N GLU A 250 2.67 -0.21 -2.57
CA GLU A 250 3.08 1.00 -1.88
C GLU A 250 3.14 0.79 -0.36
N LEU A 251 2.10 0.22 0.25
CA LEU A 251 2.10 -0.08 1.69
C LEU A 251 3.18 -1.11 2.06
N SER A 252 3.35 -2.17 1.26
CA SER A 252 4.41 -3.17 1.49
C SER A 252 5.79 -2.50 1.51
N HIS A 253 6.06 -1.62 0.54
CA HIS A 253 7.33 -0.87 0.46
C HIS A 253 7.49 0.11 1.62
N GLN A 254 6.44 0.84 2.00
CA GLN A 254 6.48 1.77 3.13
C GLN A 254 6.81 1.05 4.45
N PHE A 255 6.23 -0.13 4.69
CA PHE A 255 6.53 -0.93 5.88
C PHE A 255 7.93 -1.53 5.82
N ALA A 256 8.33 -2.11 4.67
CA ALA A 256 9.64 -2.72 4.50
C ALA A 256 10.79 -1.71 4.61
N SER A 257 10.59 -0.49 4.13
CA SER A 257 11.58 0.60 4.19
C SER A 257 11.55 1.40 5.50
N GLY A 258 10.59 1.12 6.39
CA GLY A 258 10.41 1.86 7.66
C GLY A 258 9.84 3.27 7.50
N ARG A 259 9.33 3.65 6.32
CA ARG A 259 8.61 4.93 6.11
C ARG A 259 7.31 4.99 6.87
N ALA A 260 6.66 3.84 7.04
CA ALA A 260 5.53 3.65 7.93
C ALA A 260 5.87 2.55 8.94
N ALA A 261 5.55 2.78 10.21
CA ALA A 261 5.72 1.78 11.25
C ALA A 261 4.55 0.81 11.26
N LEU A 262 4.81 -0.48 10.99
CA LEU A 262 3.82 -1.55 11.10
C LEU A 262 3.71 -2.01 12.57
N GLU A 263 3.08 -1.19 13.41
CA GLU A 263 2.95 -1.42 14.85
C GLU A 263 1.50 -1.21 15.31
N VAL A 264 1.05 -2.00 16.27
CA VAL A 264 -0.30 -1.88 16.84
C VAL A 264 -0.51 -0.50 17.47
N GLY A 265 -1.65 0.12 17.19
CA GLY A 265 -2.00 1.47 17.64
C GLY A 265 -1.52 2.59 16.71
N ARG A 266 -0.74 2.27 15.66
CA ARG A 266 -0.37 3.22 14.61
C ARG A 266 -1.41 3.27 13.51
N THR A 267 -1.29 4.30 12.66
CA THR A 267 -2.18 4.52 11.52
C THR A 267 -1.38 4.83 10.27
N VAL A 268 -1.88 4.42 9.11
CA VAL A 268 -1.34 4.81 7.80
C VAL A 268 -2.44 5.46 6.97
N SER A 269 -2.12 6.54 6.27
CA SER A 269 -3.08 7.24 5.41
C SER A 269 -2.51 7.53 4.04
N PHE A 270 -3.35 7.43 3.02
CA PHE A 270 -2.99 7.76 1.64
C PHE A 270 -4.22 8.14 0.83
N TRP A 271 -4.02 8.99 -0.17
CA TRP A 271 -5.06 9.31 -1.14
C TRP A 271 -5.25 8.16 -2.11
N MET A 272 -6.49 7.78 -2.40
CA MET A 272 -6.82 6.71 -3.34
C MET A 272 -7.72 7.26 -4.45
N ALA A 273 -7.22 7.19 -5.68
CA ALA A 273 -7.97 7.45 -6.90
C ALA A 273 -8.67 6.17 -7.37
N ARG A 274 -9.99 6.25 -7.51
CA ARG A 274 -10.83 5.23 -8.14
C ARG A 274 -11.61 5.89 -9.28
N PRO A 275 -12.18 5.12 -10.22
CA PRO A 275 -12.98 5.69 -11.32
C PRO A 275 -14.19 6.51 -10.84
N GLY A 276 -14.65 6.28 -9.60
CA GLY A 276 -15.72 7.08 -8.98
C GLY A 276 -15.26 8.35 -8.27
N GLY A 277 -13.96 8.53 -7.98
CA GLY A 277 -13.42 9.71 -7.31
C GLY A 277 -12.16 9.44 -6.48
N VAL A 278 -11.66 10.51 -5.85
CA VAL A 278 -10.44 10.51 -5.05
C VAL A 278 -10.79 10.78 -3.59
N ASP A 279 -10.40 9.88 -2.69
CA ASP A 279 -10.66 10.01 -1.24
C ASP A 279 -9.39 9.74 -0.43
N LEU A 280 -9.30 10.33 0.76
CA LEU A 280 -8.27 9.98 1.75
C LEU A 280 -8.71 8.72 2.50
N TRP A 281 -7.90 7.68 2.43
CA TRP A 281 -8.08 6.45 3.20
C TRP A 281 -7.14 6.45 4.39
N THR A 282 -7.66 6.08 5.56
CA THR A 282 -6.88 5.89 6.78
C THR A 282 -7.12 4.50 7.31
N TYR A 283 -6.04 3.80 7.63
CA TYR A 283 -6.06 2.46 8.18
C TYR A 283 -5.47 2.48 9.59
N ASP A 284 -6.18 1.87 10.54
CA ASP A 284 -5.72 1.62 11.89
C ASP A 284 -5.06 0.24 11.97
N ILE A 285 -3.85 0.15 12.53
CA ILE A 285 -3.18 -1.12 12.79
C ILE A 285 -3.66 -1.59 14.17
N THR A 286 -4.57 -2.57 14.16
CA THR A 286 -5.41 -2.88 15.34
C THR A 286 -4.87 -4.02 16.19
N GLU A 287 -4.28 -5.03 15.58
CA GLU A 287 -3.84 -6.23 16.28
C GLU A 287 -2.78 -6.98 15.47
N GLN A 288 -2.05 -7.86 16.16
CA GLN A 288 -1.16 -8.84 15.56
C GLN A 288 -1.77 -10.24 15.73
N VAL A 289 -2.00 -10.95 14.63
CA VAL A 289 -2.77 -12.21 14.60
C VAL A 289 -1.98 -13.27 13.86
N THR A 290 -2.08 -14.52 14.32
CA THR A 290 -1.46 -15.66 13.65
C THR A 290 -2.47 -16.26 12.67
N LEU A 291 -2.19 -16.16 11.38
CA LEU A 291 -3.01 -16.70 10.31
C LEU A 291 -2.57 -18.12 9.98
N MET A 292 -3.51 -19.06 9.89
CA MET A 292 -3.24 -20.42 9.44
C MET A 292 -3.34 -20.48 7.93
N THR A 293 -2.20 -20.32 7.24
CA THR A 293 -2.18 -20.39 5.77
C THR A 293 -2.07 -21.85 5.30
N PRO A 294 -2.74 -22.24 4.21
CA PRO A 294 -2.81 -23.64 3.79
C PRO A 294 -1.45 -24.26 3.45
N ARG A 295 -0.58 -23.53 2.74
CA ARG A 295 0.75 -24.03 2.31
C ARG A 295 1.93 -23.44 3.08
N LEU A 296 1.82 -22.21 3.57
CA LEU A 296 2.94 -21.53 4.26
C LEU A 296 2.90 -21.78 5.78
N GLY A 297 1.86 -22.46 6.29
CA GLY A 297 1.70 -22.75 7.72
C GLY A 297 1.28 -21.52 8.54
N PRO A 298 1.59 -21.48 9.85
CA PRO A 298 1.26 -20.35 10.70
C PRO A 298 2.10 -19.13 10.34
N VAL A 299 1.45 -18.01 10.01
CA VAL A 299 2.08 -16.74 9.65
C VAL A 299 1.59 -15.63 10.57
N GLN A 300 2.52 -14.93 11.22
CA GLN A 300 2.19 -13.77 12.04
C GLN A 300 1.97 -12.54 11.14
N ALA A 301 0.83 -11.86 11.29
CA ALA A 301 0.48 -10.69 10.49
C ALA A 301 -0.18 -9.59 11.32
N PHE A 302 -0.05 -8.35 10.86
CA PHE A 302 -0.68 -7.16 11.45
C PHE A 302 -1.96 -6.81 10.71
N HIS A 303 -3.05 -6.63 11.45
CA HIS A 303 -4.38 -6.35 10.91
C HIS A 303 -4.63 -4.84 10.78
N LEU A 304 -4.82 -4.39 9.54
CA LEU A 304 -5.20 -3.03 9.19
C LEU A 304 -6.70 -2.95 8.91
N LYS A 305 -7.40 -2.10 9.67
CA LYS A 305 -8.83 -1.81 9.47
C LYS A 305 -9.02 -0.42 8.89
N PRO A 306 -9.84 -0.25 7.84
CA PRO A 306 -10.13 1.07 7.29
C PRO A 306 -11.03 1.86 8.23
N ARG A 307 -10.76 3.16 8.38
CA ARG A 307 -11.69 4.11 8.98
C ARG A 307 -12.85 4.42 8.02
N PRO A 308 -14.01 4.83 8.53
CA PRO A 308 -15.10 5.33 7.69
C PRO A 308 -14.62 6.49 6.81
N LEU A 309 -14.94 6.41 5.52
CA LEU A 309 -14.64 7.48 4.57
C LEU A 309 -15.58 8.66 4.81
N ALA A 310 -15.09 9.88 4.58
CA ALA A 310 -15.92 11.08 4.60
C ALA A 310 -17.00 11.05 3.49
N ASN A 311 -16.63 10.55 2.30
CA ASN A 311 -17.51 10.45 1.13
C ASN A 311 -17.57 9.00 0.62
N PRO A 312 -18.30 8.09 1.31
CA PRO A 312 -18.38 6.70 0.92
C PRO A 312 -19.17 6.53 -0.39
N ARG A 313 -18.58 5.87 -1.37
CA ARG A 313 -19.21 5.54 -2.67
C ARG A 313 -19.70 4.09 -2.69
N GLY A 314 -20.47 3.73 -1.67
CA GLY A 314 -20.92 2.36 -1.39
C GLY A 314 -20.43 1.85 -0.03
N ASN A 315 -20.90 0.67 0.36
CA ASN A 315 -20.60 0.06 1.66
C ASN A 315 -19.52 -1.03 1.55
N ILE A 316 -18.47 -0.73 0.78
CA ILE A 316 -17.35 -1.65 0.56
C ILE A 316 -16.19 -1.23 1.47
N THR A 317 -15.76 -2.14 2.34
CA THR A 317 -14.62 -1.95 3.23
C THR A 317 -13.57 -3.03 2.95
N ALA A 318 -12.30 -2.66 2.86
CA ALA A 318 -11.22 -3.62 2.67
C ALA A 318 -10.32 -3.63 3.91
N GLU A 319 -10.28 -4.73 4.65
CA GLU A 319 -9.29 -5.00 5.71
C GLU A 319 -8.10 -5.75 5.10
N MET A 320 -6.90 -5.53 5.65
CA MET A 320 -5.66 -6.12 5.14
C MET A 320 -4.80 -6.65 6.27
N TRP A 321 -4.08 -7.75 6.01
CA TRP A 321 -3.10 -8.30 6.94
C TRP A 321 -1.74 -8.35 6.30
N PHE A 322 -0.74 -7.73 6.93
CA PHE A 322 0.63 -7.65 6.43
C PHE A 322 1.58 -8.49 7.29
N ALA A 323 2.41 -9.32 6.67
CA ALA A 323 3.32 -10.22 7.37
C ALA A 323 4.80 -9.83 7.18
N PRO A 324 5.50 -9.35 8.23
CA PRO A 324 6.92 -9.01 8.13
C PRO A 324 7.80 -10.19 7.70
N SER A 325 7.47 -11.41 8.14
CA SER A 325 8.19 -12.65 7.77
C SER A 325 8.09 -13.02 6.29
N LEU A 326 7.18 -12.39 5.55
CA LEU A 326 6.98 -12.55 4.12
C LEU A 326 7.19 -11.20 3.41
N GLN A 327 8.26 -10.50 3.76
CA GLN A 327 8.66 -9.23 3.12
C GLN A 327 7.60 -8.13 3.22
N TYR A 328 6.83 -8.09 4.31
CA TYR A 328 5.72 -7.15 4.48
C TYR A 328 4.68 -7.22 3.35
N LEU A 329 4.43 -8.42 2.81
CA LEU A 329 3.40 -8.62 1.80
C LEU A 329 2.00 -8.77 2.44
N PRO A 330 0.92 -8.41 1.72
CA PRO A 330 -0.44 -8.63 2.18
C PRO A 330 -0.78 -10.13 2.10
N VAL A 331 -0.90 -10.79 3.24
CA VAL A 331 -1.14 -12.24 3.34
C VAL A 331 -2.62 -12.59 3.49
N ARG A 332 -3.45 -11.61 3.85
CA ARG A 332 -4.90 -11.74 3.85
C ARG A 332 -5.53 -10.42 3.47
N ILE A 333 -6.64 -10.46 2.72
CA ILE A 333 -7.45 -9.30 2.39
C ILE A 333 -8.91 -9.69 2.58
N ARG A 334 -9.65 -8.94 3.38
CA ARG A 334 -11.07 -9.17 3.60
C ARG A 334 -11.87 -7.99 3.08
N ILE A 335 -12.75 -8.24 2.12
CA ILE A 335 -13.60 -7.24 1.50
C ILE A 335 -15.02 -7.44 2.04
N GLY A 336 -15.53 -6.48 2.81
CA GLY A 336 -16.93 -6.43 3.22
C GLY A 336 -17.81 -5.82 2.13
N LEU A 337 -18.97 -6.42 1.87
CA LEU A 337 -19.99 -5.93 0.95
C LEU A 337 -21.28 -5.70 1.74
N GLY A 338 -21.32 -4.64 2.55
CA GLY A 338 -22.40 -4.43 3.51
C GLY A 338 -22.28 -5.28 4.78
N ASN A 339 -23.40 -5.53 5.46
CA ASN A 339 -23.38 -6.06 6.83
C ASN A 339 -23.12 -7.58 6.91
N ASP A 340 -23.66 -8.36 5.97
CA ASP A 340 -23.66 -9.84 6.07
C ASP A 340 -22.83 -10.54 5.00
N ALA A 341 -22.30 -9.78 4.04
CA ALA A 341 -21.53 -10.35 2.95
C ALA A 341 -20.06 -9.93 2.99
N PHE A 342 -19.19 -10.90 2.74
CA PHE A 342 -17.76 -10.65 2.65
C PHE A 342 -17.08 -11.65 1.71
N VAL A 343 -15.94 -11.22 1.20
CA VAL A 343 -14.96 -12.03 0.49
C VAL A 343 -13.69 -12.01 1.31
N ASP A 344 -13.08 -13.17 1.53
CA ASP A 344 -11.84 -13.33 2.28
C ASP A 344 -10.80 -14.00 1.38
N LEU A 345 -9.69 -13.30 1.18
CA LEU A 345 -8.57 -13.76 0.36
C LEU A 345 -7.45 -14.15 1.32
N LEU A 346 -7.11 -15.42 1.39
CA LEU A 346 -6.00 -15.92 2.20
C LEU A 346 -4.89 -16.41 1.29
N VAL A 347 -3.65 -15.96 1.52
CA VAL A 347 -2.51 -16.31 0.68
C VAL A 347 -2.26 -17.82 0.70
N ASP A 348 -2.12 -18.39 -0.48
CA ASP A 348 -1.76 -19.80 -0.69
C ASP A 348 -0.30 -19.92 -1.11
N ARG A 349 0.15 -19.04 -2.02
CA ARG A 349 1.49 -19.11 -2.60
C ARG A 349 2.04 -17.73 -2.92
N ILE A 350 3.35 -17.58 -2.76
CA ILE A 350 4.10 -16.38 -3.15
C ILE A 350 5.27 -16.79 -4.03
N GLU A 351 5.35 -16.25 -5.23
CA GLU A 351 6.35 -16.55 -6.26
C GLU A 351 7.10 -15.25 -6.65
N GLN A 352 8.42 -15.34 -6.85
CA GLN A 352 9.29 -14.23 -7.23
C GLN A 352 10.23 -14.63 -8.38
N ARG A 353 10.69 -13.64 -9.14
CA ARG A 353 11.69 -13.82 -10.19
C ARG A 353 13.07 -14.12 -9.64
#